data_AF-A0A958HDV1-F1
#
_entry.id   AF-A0A958HDV1-F1
#
_cell.length_a   1.000
_cell.length_b   1.000
_cell.length_c   1.000
_cell.angle_alpha   90.00
_cell.angle_beta   90.00
_cell.angle_gamma   90.00
#
_symmetry.space_group_name_H-M   'P 1'
#
loop_
_entity.id
_entity.type
_entity.pdbx_description
1 polymer ?
#
loop_
_entity_poly.entity_id
_entity_poly.type
_entity_poly.pdbx_seq_one_letter_code
_entity_poly.pdbx_strand_id
1 'polypeptide(L)'
;MKRPIGVTIIAVFVALAGLLAALVALQWLGLFPWMGPGPDVRTFNLWYALMYGLLAYIYIWVFQMLWTLNESGWIFVAVITIFDLILGLITMVGGGFVPTVVTAKFVLDALILIYIMLPGTRRAFGRP
;
A
#
# COMPACT_ATOMS: atom_id res chain seq x y z
N MET A 1 -8.54 -18.78 -17.56
CA MET A 1 -9.06 -17.48 -17.06
C MET A 1 -8.31 -16.35 -17.77
N LYS A 2 -8.98 -15.54 -18.59
CA LYS A 2 -8.34 -14.44 -19.32
C LYS A 2 -8.39 -13.20 -18.42
N ARG A 3 -7.30 -12.92 -17.70
CA ARG A 3 -7.24 -11.76 -16.80
C ARG A 3 -7.07 -10.47 -17.61
N PRO A 4 -7.88 -9.43 -17.37
CA PRO A 4 -7.66 -8.12 -17.97
C PRO A 4 -6.31 -7.56 -17.54
N ILE A 5 -5.56 -6.98 -18.47
CA ILE A 5 -4.22 -6.42 -18.21
C ILE A 5 -4.28 -5.37 -17.08
N GLY A 6 -5.37 -4.60 -17.00
CA GLY A 6 -5.56 -3.60 -15.94
C GLY A 6 -5.61 -4.19 -14.52
N VAL A 7 -6.18 -5.39 -14.35
CA VAL A 7 -6.21 -6.05 -13.03
C VAL A 7 -4.80 -6.51 -12.65
N THR A 8 -4.04 -7.02 -13.60
CA THR A 8 -2.64 -7.43 -13.37
C THR A 8 -1.78 -6.24 -12.94
N ILE A 9 -1.95 -5.08 -13.58
CA ILE A 9 -1.20 -3.86 -13.24
C ILE A 9 -1.51 -3.41 -11.80
N ILE A 10 -2.80 -3.34 -11.41
CA ILE A 10 -3.18 -3.01 -10.03
C ILE A 10 -2.60 -4.04 -9.06
N ALA A 11 -2.71 -5.33 -9.38
CA ALA A 11 -2.21 -6.39 -8.50
C ALA A 11 -0.70 -6.23 -8.26
N VAL A 12 0.09 -5.89 -9.29
CA VAL A 12 1.52 -5.61 -9.12
C VAL A 12 1.76 -4.40 -8.22
N PHE A 13 1.01 -3.30 -8.40
CA PHE A 13 1.16 -2.12 -7.54
C PHE A 13 0.73 -2.39 -6.08
N VAL A 14 -0.34 -3.15 -5.87
CA VAL A 14 -0.80 -3.57 -4.53
C VAL A 14 0.22 -4.49 -3.86
N ALA A 15 0.83 -5.41 -4.62
CA ALA A 15 1.92 -6.24 -4.11
C ALA A 15 3.13 -5.38 -3.72
N LEU A 16 3.49 -4.38 -4.54
CA LEU A 16 4.56 -3.45 -4.22
C LEU A 16 4.25 -2.62 -2.97
N ALA A 17 3.02 -2.14 -2.81
CA ALA A 17 2.58 -1.41 -1.61
C ALA A 17 2.69 -2.28 -0.34
N GLY A 18 2.30 -3.56 -0.44
CA GLY A 18 2.47 -4.54 0.63
C GLY A 18 3.93 -4.80 0.99
N LEU A 19 4.82 -4.88 -0.01
CA LEU A 19 6.27 -4.99 0.21
C LEU A 19 6.84 -3.76 0.91
N LEU A 20 6.45 -2.55 0.50
CA LEU A 20 6.88 -1.32 1.17
C LEU A 20 6.38 -1.26 2.61
N ALA A 21 5.13 -1.66 2.87
CA ALA A 21 4.60 -1.74 4.24
C ALA A 21 5.39 -2.74 5.10
N ALA A 22 5.76 -3.90 4.54
CA ALA A 22 6.59 -4.88 5.23
C ALA A 22 7.99 -4.32 5.54
N LEU A 23 8.60 -3.58 4.60
CA LEU A 23 9.89 -2.93 4.83
C LEU A 23 9.81 -1.90 5.97
N VAL A 24 8.76 -1.09 6.02
CA VAL A 24 8.55 -0.13 7.12
C VAL A 24 8.31 -0.86 8.45
N ALA A 25 7.61 -1.99 8.44
CA ALA A 25 7.45 -2.83 9.64
C ALA A 25 8.82 -3.32 10.17
N LEU A 26 9.69 -3.77 9.28
CA LEU A 26 11.06 -4.21 9.61
C LEU A 26 11.91 -3.04 10.14
N GLN A 27 11.75 -1.83 9.60
CA GLN A 27 12.40 -0.62 10.11
C GLN A 27 12.04 -0.33 11.57
N TRP A 28 10.77 -0.47 11.95
CA TRP A 28 10.33 -0.30 13.34
C TRP A 28 10.86 -1.39 14.29
N LEU A 29 11.29 -2.53 13.76
CA LEU A 29 12.02 -3.57 14.50
C LEU A 29 13.53 -3.29 14.62
N GLY A 30 14.02 -2.18 14.05
CA GLY A 30 15.43 -1.83 14.02
C GLY A 30 16.21 -2.50 12.88
N LEU A 31 15.53 -3.16 11.93
CA LEU A 31 16.14 -3.76 10.76
C LEU A 31 16.16 -2.76 9.59
N PHE A 32 17.27 -2.67 8.85
CA PHE A 32 17.42 -1.74 7.71
C PHE A 32 17.25 -0.22 8.01
N PRO A 33 17.90 0.34 9.06
CA PRO A 33 17.76 1.75 9.44
C PRO A 33 18.28 2.78 8.41
N TRP A 34 19.03 2.34 7.39
CA TRP A 34 19.61 3.22 6.35
C TRP A 34 18.68 3.53 5.17
N MET A 35 17.48 2.96 5.11
CA MET A 35 16.58 3.05 3.95
C MET A 35 15.60 4.26 3.97
N GLY A 36 15.84 5.28 4.80
CA GLY A 36 15.01 6.49 4.92
C GLY A 36 14.98 6.99 6.36
N PRO A 37 14.25 8.07 6.69
CA PRO A 37 14.01 8.49 8.06
C PRO A 37 12.97 7.54 8.65
N GLY A 38 13.39 6.29 8.83
CA GLY A 38 12.88 5.51 9.93
C GLY A 38 13.29 6.19 11.24
N PRO A 39 12.76 5.72 12.37
CA PRO A 39 13.33 6.04 13.68
C PRO A 39 14.86 6.03 13.59
N ASP A 40 15.54 7.05 14.14
CA ASP A 40 16.97 6.97 14.42
C ASP A 40 17.27 5.58 14.98
N VAL A 41 18.48 5.05 14.76
CA VAL A 41 18.96 3.66 15.02
C VAL A 41 18.56 3.04 16.39
N ARG A 42 17.88 3.77 17.27
CA ARG A 42 17.47 3.45 18.64
C ARG A 42 15.96 3.48 18.93
N THR A 43 15.07 3.90 18.03
CA THR A 43 13.62 3.97 18.33
C THR A 43 12.86 2.74 17.85
N PHE A 44 13.27 1.57 18.36
CA PHE A 44 12.49 0.33 18.27
C PHE A 44 11.08 0.54 18.82
N ASN A 45 10.06 0.19 18.05
CA ASN A 45 8.68 0.27 18.50
C ASN A 45 7.84 -0.89 17.93
N LEU A 46 7.58 -1.88 18.79
CA LEU A 46 6.82 -3.07 18.43
C LEU A 46 5.40 -2.74 17.97
N TRP A 47 4.76 -1.70 18.52
CA TRP A 47 3.41 -1.32 18.14
C TRP A 47 3.34 -0.88 16.67
N TYR A 48 4.23 0.03 16.25
CA TYR A 48 4.28 0.45 14.86
C TYR A 48 4.71 -0.69 13.94
N ALA A 49 5.66 -1.53 14.36
CA ALA A 49 6.04 -2.72 13.60
C ALA A 49 4.84 -3.66 13.35
N LEU A 50 4.02 -3.91 14.38
CA LEU A 50 2.81 -4.73 14.25
C LEU A 50 1.75 -4.07 13.37
N MET A 51 1.55 -2.76 13.46
CA MET A 51 0.59 -2.03 12.61
C MET A 51 0.98 -2.10 11.13
N TYR A 52 2.25 -1.84 10.80
CA TYR A 52 2.75 -1.95 9.42
C TYR A 52 2.82 -3.41 8.95
N GLY A 53 3.10 -4.36 9.84
CA GLY A 53 3.06 -5.79 9.54
C GLY A 53 1.64 -6.28 9.22
N LEU A 54 0.65 -5.82 9.98
CA LEU A 54 -0.76 -6.07 9.69
C LEU A 54 -1.17 -5.43 8.36
N LEU A 55 -0.74 -4.20 8.10
CA LEU A 55 -0.98 -3.52 6.82
C LEU A 55 -0.40 -4.32 5.64
N ALA A 56 0.83 -4.82 5.76
CA ALA A 56 1.46 -5.67 4.77
C ALA A 56 0.65 -6.97 4.53
N TYR A 57 0.18 -7.60 5.60
CA TYR A 57 -0.71 -8.77 5.51
C TYR A 57 -2.03 -8.44 4.79
N ILE A 58 -2.64 -7.30 5.11
CA ILE A 58 -3.84 -6.81 4.42
C ILE A 58 -3.56 -6.67 2.92
N TYR A 59 -2.46 -6.04 2.51
CA TYR A 59 -2.09 -5.91 1.09
C TYR A 59 -1.89 -7.26 0.39
N ILE A 60 -1.32 -8.26 1.05
CA ILE A 60 -1.21 -9.63 0.51
C ILE A 60 -2.60 -10.22 0.28
N TRP A 61 -3.51 -10.04 1.23
CA TRP A 61 -4.89 -10.50 1.11
C TRP A 61 -5.64 -9.78 -0.02
N VAL A 62 -5.45 -8.46 -0.15
CA VAL A 62 -5.98 -7.66 -1.26
C VAL A 62 -5.46 -8.17 -2.61
N PHE A 63 -4.15 -8.43 -2.69
CA PHE A 63 -3.55 -9.00 -3.88
C PHE A 63 -4.21 -10.33 -4.27
N GLN A 64 -4.47 -11.22 -3.31
CA GLN A 64 -5.19 -12.48 -3.57
C GLN A 64 -6.62 -12.24 -4.08
N MET A 65 -7.35 -11.26 -3.51
CA MET A 65 -8.69 -10.89 -4.00
C MET A 65 -8.66 -10.40 -5.44
N LEU A 66 -7.70 -9.54 -5.79
CA LEU A 66 -7.53 -9.06 -7.16
C LEU A 66 -7.14 -10.19 -8.11
N TRP A 67 -6.26 -11.08 -7.67
CA TRP A 67 -5.77 -12.21 -8.46
C TRP A 67 -6.86 -13.24 -8.77
N THR A 68 -7.82 -13.39 -7.86
CA THR A 68 -8.99 -14.25 -8.00
C THR A 68 -10.19 -13.58 -8.68
N LEU A 69 -10.06 -12.30 -9.08
CA LEU A 69 -11.13 -11.48 -9.69
C LEU A 69 -12.38 -11.38 -8.79
N ASN A 70 -12.18 -11.32 -7.48
CA ASN A 70 -13.27 -11.15 -6.53
C ASN A 70 -13.87 -9.73 -6.68
N GLU A 71 -15.19 -9.63 -6.84
CA GLU A 71 -15.93 -8.37 -6.98
C GLU A 71 -15.75 -7.41 -5.80
N SER A 72 -15.57 -7.95 -4.58
CA SER A 72 -15.30 -7.17 -3.37
C SER A 72 -13.88 -6.59 -3.34
N GLY A 73 -12.94 -7.15 -4.12
CA GLY A 73 -11.56 -6.68 -4.16
C GLY A 73 -11.44 -5.23 -4.61
N TRP A 74 -12.32 -4.77 -5.52
CA TRP A 74 -12.27 -3.40 -6.03
C TRP A 74 -12.51 -2.36 -4.93
N ILE A 75 -13.59 -2.55 -4.15
CA ILE A 75 -13.95 -1.57 -3.11
C ILE A 75 -12.96 -1.62 -1.96
N PHE A 76 -12.41 -2.80 -1.66
CA PHE A 76 -11.45 -2.96 -0.59
C PHE A 76 -10.12 -2.27 -0.91
N VAL A 77 -9.60 -2.39 -2.13
CA VAL A 77 -8.43 -1.61 -2.60
C VAL A 77 -8.69 -0.12 -2.48
N ALA A 78 -9.85 0.36 -2.93
CA ALA A 78 -10.17 1.79 -2.87
C ALA A 78 -10.20 2.29 -1.42
N VAL A 79 -10.81 1.53 -0.51
CA VAL A 79 -10.89 1.90 0.91
C VAL A 79 -9.51 1.88 1.58
N ILE A 80 -8.71 0.83 1.37
CA ILE A 80 -7.39 0.73 2.01
C ILE A 80 -6.44 1.81 1.50
N THR A 81 -6.44 2.09 0.18
CA THR A 81 -5.59 3.13 -0.40
C THR A 81 -5.98 4.54 0.05
N ILE A 82 -7.27 4.84 0.18
CA ILE A 82 -7.73 6.11 0.76
C ILE A 82 -7.26 6.25 2.20
N PHE A 83 -7.43 5.20 3.01
CA PHE A 83 -6.98 5.19 4.40
C PHE A 83 -5.46 5.42 4.50
N ASP A 84 -4.68 4.73 3.66
CA ASP A 84 -3.22 4.87 3.60
C ASP A 84 -2.78 6.25 3.15
N LEU A 85 -3.47 6.86 2.17
CA LEU A 85 -3.19 8.22 1.73
C LEU A 85 -3.43 9.23 2.86
N ILE A 86 -4.48 9.05 3.66
CA ILE A 86 -4.74 9.91 4.83
C ILE A 86 -3.61 9.76 5.85
N LEU A 87 -3.21 8.53 6.19
CA LEU A 87 -2.11 8.28 7.13
C LEU A 87 -0.76 8.81 6.61
N GLY A 88 -0.48 8.60 5.32
CA GLY A 88 0.70 9.11 4.65
C GLY A 88 0.75 10.64 4.68
N LEU A 89 -0.39 11.30 4.41
CA LEU A 89 -0.49 12.76 4.50
C LEU A 89 -0.25 13.26 5.93
N ILE A 90 -0.86 12.65 6.95
CA ILE A 90 -0.64 13.00 8.36
C ILE A 90 0.84 12.86 8.73
N THR A 91 1.46 11.76 8.31
CA THR A 91 2.88 11.48 8.57
C THR A 91 3.79 12.52 7.90
N MET A 92 3.50 12.88 6.64
CA MET A 92 4.26 13.88 5.90
C MET A 92 4.06 15.30 6.43
N VAL A 93 2.87 15.64 6.93
CA VAL A 93 2.63 16.94 7.61
C VAL A 93 3.39 17.01 8.94
N GLY A 94 3.46 15.90 9.69
CA GLY A 94 4.19 15.85 10.96
C GLY A 94 5.71 15.71 10.84
N GLY A 95 6.21 15.06 9.79
CA GLY A 95 7.63 14.75 9.58
C GLY A 95 8.32 15.51 8.43
N GLY A 96 7.57 16.28 7.65
CA GLY A 96 8.05 17.02 6.48
C GLY A 96 7.98 16.24 5.16
N PHE A 97 8.00 16.97 4.04
CA PHE A 97 7.95 16.43 2.67
C PHE A 97 9.35 16.03 2.18
N VAL A 98 9.98 15.07 2.86
CA VAL A 98 11.33 14.56 2.52
C VAL A 98 11.21 13.37 1.55
N PRO A 99 12.14 13.13 0.60
CA PRO A 99 12.13 11.95 -0.25
C PRO A 99 12.43 10.67 0.57
N THR A 100 11.39 9.93 0.93
CA THR A 100 11.47 8.79 1.84
C THR A 100 10.63 7.62 1.33
N VAL A 101 10.79 6.44 1.95
CA VAL A 101 9.93 5.27 1.66
C VAL A 101 8.45 5.60 1.90
N VAL A 102 8.13 6.41 2.91
CA VAL A 102 6.77 6.86 3.19
C VAL A 102 6.22 7.72 2.04
N THR A 103 7.02 8.64 1.52
CA THR A 103 6.62 9.49 0.38
C THR A 103 6.49 8.69 -0.91
N ALA A 104 7.39 7.74 -1.17
CA ALA A 104 7.28 6.85 -2.32
C ALA A 104 6.01 6.00 -2.25
N LYS A 105 5.69 5.49 -1.05
CA LYS A 105 4.46 4.74 -0.79
C LYS A 105 3.21 5.62 -0.97
N PHE A 106 3.21 6.85 -0.48
CA PHE A 106 2.12 7.80 -0.68
C PHE A 106 1.83 8.05 -2.17
N VAL A 107 2.86 8.26 -2.98
CA VAL A 107 2.70 8.41 -4.44
C VAL A 107 2.16 7.13 -5.07
N LEU A 108 2.64 5.97 -4.65
CA LEU A 108 2.16 4.67 -5.13
C LEU A 108 0.67 4.47 -4.80
N ASP A 109 0.24 4.76 -3.58
CA ASP A 109 -1.16 4.63 -3.16
C ASP A 109 -2.08 5.59 -3.94
N ALA A 110 -1.59 6.80 -4.26
CA ALA A 110 -2.30 7.74 -5.12
C ALA A 110 -2.47 7.18 -6.55
N LEU A 111 -1.41 6.59 -7.11
CA LEU A 111 -1.46 5.95 -8.43
C LEU A 111 -2.41 4.75 -8.44
N ILE A 112 -2.41 3.92 -7.39
CA ILE A 112 -3.34 2.80 -7.26
C ILE A 112 -4.79 3.32 -7.23
N LEU A 113 -5.06 4.36 -6.44
CA LEU A 113 -6.40 4.93 -6.32
C LEU A 113 -6.89 5.53 -7.64
N ILE A 114 -6.04 6.27 -8.36
CA ILE A 114 -6.38 6.80 -9.68
C ILE A 114 -6.67 5.65 -10.65
N TYR A 115 -5.80 4.63 -10.65
CA TYR A 115 -5.89 3.55 -11.61
C TYR A 115 -7.10 2.63 -11.37
N ILE A 116 -7.50 2.42 -10.11
CA ILE A 116 -8.70 1.63 -9.78
C ILE A 116 -10.01 2.37 -10.09
N MET A 117 -9.97 3.70 -10.09
CA MET A 117 -11.11 4.52 -10.46
C MET A 117 -11.34 4.61 -11.98
N LEU A 118 -10.36 4.22 -12.81
CA LEU A 118 -10.51 4.24 -14.26
C LEU A 118 -11.65 3.31 -14.74
N PRO A 119 -12.38 3.67 -15.81
CA PRO A 119 -13.47 2.85 -16.34
C PRO A 119 -13.02 1.45 -16.77
N GLY A 120 -11.79 1.31 -17.26
CA GLY A 120 -11.24 0.03 -17.73
C GLY A 120 -11.07 -1.00 -16.61
N THR A 121 -10.74 -0.56 -15.40
CA THR A 121 -10.58 -1.41 -14.21
C THR A 121 -11.90 -1.62 -13.50
N ARG A 122 -12.81 -0.64 -13.47
CA ARG A 122 -14.19 -0.83 -12.97
C ARG A 122 -14.94 -1.91 -13.74
N ARG A 123 -14.87 -1.87 -15.07
CA ARG A 123 -15.50 -2.88 -15.95
C ARG A 123 -14.93 -4.28 -15.75
N ALA A 124 -13.65 -4.39 -15.37
CA ALA A 124 -13.01 -5.67 -15.08
C ALA A 124 -13.58 -6.37 -13.83
N PHE A 125 -14.20 -5.61 -12.91
CA PHE A 125 -14.86 -6.11 -11.70
C PHE A 125 -16.40 -6.10 -11.83
N GLY A 126 -16.94 -6.06 -13.05
CA GLY A 126 -18.39 -6.12 -13.28
C GLY A 126 -19.16 -4.85 -12.90
N ARG A 127 -18.48 -3.71 -12.71
CA ARG A 127 -19.13 -2.42 -12.42
C ARG A 127 -19.21 -1.53 -13.66
N PRO A 128 -20.31 -0.76 -13.85
CA PRO A 128 -20.48 0.16 -14.97
C PRO A 128 -19.43 1.28 -15.00
#